data_AF-A0A1W1CM28-F1
#
_entry.id   AF-A0A1W1CM28-F1
#
_cell.length_a   1.000
_cell.length_b   1.000
_cell.length_c   1.000
_cell.angle_alpha   90.00
_cell.angle_beta   90.00
_cell.angle_gamma   90.00
#
_symmetry.space_group_name_H-M   'P 1'
#
loop_
_entity.id
_entity.type
_entity.pdbx_description
1 polymer ?
#
loop_
_entity_poly.entity_id
_entity_poly.type
_entity_poly.pdbx_seq_one_letter_code
_entity_poly.pdbx_strand_id
1 'polypeptide(L)'
;MALPGIGEYTASAVCSFGLGQNVPVVDTNIARVIKRHFALLSPKVKTLWSQAEVFVNTKSPRSHNLALMDLGSLICLPKNPKCEECPLESSCLGKAEAEIYTQTKKTVYENMELFLGVCIKDNKIALKTSTQKMYKDMLVLPSVEPLEDDFIASFKHSYTKYRLVVKLYNISQISEEVSWISIANAENAPISSLTKKALLKLKSI
;
A
#
# COMPACT_ATOMS: atom_id res chain seq x y z
N MET A 1 -15.61 12.79 10.84
CA MET A 1 -14.98 12.94 9.50
C MET A 1 -16.09 12.90 8.46
N ALA A 2 -16.18 13.90 7.57
CA ALA A 2 -17.35 14.12 6.70
C ALA A 2 -17.17 13.70 5.24
N LEU A 3 -15.93 13.48 4.79
CA LEU A 3 -15.61 13.19 3.38
C LEU A 3 -15.14 11.73 3.21
N PRO A 4 -15.67 10.98 2.22
CA PRO A 4 -15.22 9.63 1.94
C PRO A 4 -13.74 9.62 1.53
N GLY A 5 -12.95 8.69 2.08
CA GLY A 5 -11.52 8.58 1.81
C GLY A 5 -10.61 9.55 2.58
N ILE A 6 -11.16 10.46 3.37
CA ILE A 6 -10.38 11.42 4.17
C ILE A 6 -10.33 10.98 5.64
N GLY A 7 -9.25 10.29 5.98
CA GLY A 7 -8.91 9.93 7.37
C GLY A 7 -8.27 11.07 8.15
N GLU A 8 -8.00 10.83 9.44
CA GLU A 8 -7.43 11.81 10.37
C GLU A 8 -6.07 12.38 9.90
N TYR A 9 -5.19 11.52 9.38
CA TYR A 9 -3.94 11.95 8.74
C TYR A 9 -4.20 12.86 7.53
N THR A 10 -5.06 12.46 6.59
CA THR A 10 -5.28 13.24 5.36
C THR A 10 -5.91 14.60 5.68
N ALA A 11 -6.87 14.63 6.61
CA ALA A 11 -7.49 15.87 7.06
C ALA A 11 -6.46 16.82 7.68
N SER A 12 -5.69 16.32 8.65
CA SER A 12 -4.65 17.12 9.32
C SER A 12 -3.53 17.57 8.36
N ALA A 13 -3.10 16.71 7.43
CA ALA A 13 -2.10 17.04 6.44
C ALA A 13 -2.56 18.16 5.50
N VAL A 14 -3.80 18.13 5.01
CA VAL A 14 -4.38 19.22 4.20
C VAL A 14 -4.46 20.51 5.02
N CYS A 15 -5.00 20.43 6.25
CA CYS A 15 -5.11 21.57 7.16
C CYS A 15 -3.74 22.20 7.48
N SER A 16 -2.72 21.39 7.80
CA SER A 16 -1.40 21.89 8.17
C SER A 16 -0.58 22.33 6.94
N PHE A 17 -0.42 21.45 5.95
CA PHE A 17 0.49 21.70 4.82
C PHE A 17 -0.09 22.66 3.79
N GLY A 18 -1.39 22.54 3.52
CA GLY A 18 -2.10 23.34 2.52
C GLY A 18 -2.67 24.64 3.09
N LEU A 19 -3.29 24.58 4.27
CA LEU A 19 -4.01 25.72 4.87
C LEU A 19 -3.25 26.40 6.01
N GLY A 20 -2.06 25.91 6.39
CA GLY A 20 -1.24 26.52 7.45
C GLY A 20 -1.85 26.47 8.84
N GLN A 21 -2.86 25.63 9.08
CA GLN A 21 -3.51 25.50 10.37
C GLN A 21 -2.59 24.89 11.42
N ASN A 22 -2.76 25.31 12.66
CA ASN A 22 -2.01 24.81 13.82
C ASN A 22 -2.59 23.48 14.31
N VAL A 23 -2.33 22.43 13.54
CA VAL A 23 -2.71 21.05 13.86
C VAL A 23 -1.50 20.13 13.68
N PRO A 24 -1.34 19.09 14.51
CA PRO A 24 -0.30 18.08 14.30
C PRO A 24 -0.64 17.22 13.08
N VAL A 25 0.38 16.67 12.44
CA VAL A 25 0.22 15.65 11.40
C VAL A 25 0.90 14.38 11.88
N VAL A 26 0.19 13.25 11.83
CA VAL A 26 0.74 11.96 12.28
C VAL A 26 0.59 10.93 11.18
N ASP A 27 1.63 10.78 10.36
CA ASP A 27 1.80 9.65 9.45
C ASP A 27 2.62 8.53 10.14
N THR A 28 2.94 7.46 9.42
CA THR A 28 3.74 6.36 9.99
C THR A 28 5.16 6.77 10.41
N ASN A 29 5.74 7.78 9.77
CA ASN A 29 7.08 8.29 10.07
C ASN A 29 7.07 9.16 11.33
N ILE A 30 6.18 10.14 11.39
CA ILE A 30 6.00 11.01 12.55
C ILE A 30 5.54 10.18 13.75
N ALA A 31 4.63 9.23 13.57
CA ALA A 31 4.23 8.30 14.62
C ALA A 31 5.42 7.59 15.26
N ARG A 32 6.40 7.15 14.46
CA ARG A 32 7.61 6.51 14.95
C ARG A 32 8.52 7.47 15.70
N VAL A 33 8.69 8.70 15.20
CA VAL A 33 9.45 9.74 15.90
C VAL A 33 8.81 10.03 17.25
N ILE A 34 7.51 10.29 17.32
CA ILE A 34 6.77 10.57 18.56
C ILE A 34 6.88 9.40 19.54
N LYS A 35 6.67 8.15 19.08
CA LYS A 35 6.78 6.96 19.93
C LYS A 35 8.16 6.84 20.58
N ARG A 36 9.24 7.07 19.82
CA ARG A 36 10.61 6.98 20.35
C ARG A 36 10.94 8.17 21.23
N HIS A 37 10.60 9.39 20.79
CA HIS A 37 10.90 10.61 21.52
C HIS A 37 10.30 10.58 22.93
N PHE A 38 9.06 10.12 23.07
CA PHE A 38 8.35 10.01 24.35
C PHE A 38 8.40 8.61 24.98
N ALA A 39 9.20 7.67 24.46
CA ALA A 39 9.29 6.29 24.95
C ALA A 39 7.93 5.58 25.12
N LEU A 40 7.03 5.73 24.15
CA LEU A 40 5.67 5.17 24.17
C LEU A 40 5.65 3.73 23.66
N LEU A 41 5.51 2.76 24.56
CA LEU A 41 5.35 1.36 24.20
C LEU A 41 3.90 1.07 23.80
N SER A 42 3.69 0.70 22.52
CA SER A 42 2.37 0.32 21.98
C SER A 42 1.22 1.30 22.34
N PRO A 43 1.37 2.62 22.12
CA PRO A 43 0.34 3.58 22.52
C PRO A 43 -0.94 3.38 21.72
N LYS A 44 -2.08 3.65 22.37
CA LYS A 44 -3.36 3.82 21.68
C LYS A 44 -3.25 5.00 20.70
N VAL A 45 -3.98 4.95 19.59
CA VAL A 45 -4.00 6.02 18.57
C VAL A 45 -4.26 7.38 19.20
N LYS A 46 -5.26 7.49 20.08
CA LYS A 46 -5.57 8.74 20.80
C LYS A 46 -4.38 9.29 21.59
N THR A 47 -3.64 8.43 22.31
CA THR A 47 -2.45 8.84 23.07
C THR A 47 -1.36 9.37 22.16
N LEU A 48 -1.15 8.73 21.00
CA LEU A 48 -0.17 9.17 20.02
C LEU A 48 -0.50 10.57 19.48
N TRP A 49 -1.76 10.82 19.15
CA TRP A 49 -2.21 12.12 18.68
C TRP A 49 -2.09 13.20 19.75
N SER A 50 -2.50 12.92 20.99
CA SER A 50 -2.32 13.88 22.10
C SER A 50 -0.85 14.23 22.34
N GLN A 51 0.07 13.27 22.17
CA GLN A 51 1.50 13.57 22.26
C GLN A 51 2.00 14.42 21.09
N ALA A 52 1.47 14.21 19.89
CA ALA A 52 1.76 15.05 18.74
C ALA A 52 1.22 16.49 18.91
N GLU A 53 0.04 16.66 19.53
CA GLU A 53 -0.53 17.98 19.87
C GLU A 53 0.36 18.74 20.87
N VAL A 54 0.95 18.05 21.85
CA VAL A 54 1.90 18.65 22.79
C VAL A 54 3.23 18.98 22.12
N PHE A 55 3.65 18.17 21.16
CA PHE A 55 4.96 18.29 20.52
C PHE A 55 5.01 19.35 19.41
N VAL A 56 3.88 19.64 18.77
CA VAL A 56 3.83 20.55 17.63
C VAL A 56 4.29 21.97 18.00
N ASN A 57 5.20 22.52 17.20
CA ASN A 57 5.58 23.93 17.36
C ASN A 57 4.45 24.83 16.82
N THR A 58 3.65 25.38 17.73
CA THR A 58 2.50 26.23 17.39
C THR A 58 2.86 27.53 16.67
N LYS A 59 4.12 27.98 16.73
CA LYS A 59 4.61 29.15 15.98
C LYS A 59 4.93 28.83 14.52
N SER A 60 5.24 27.57 14.21
CA SER A 60 5.55 27.14 12.84
C SER A 60 5.12 25.67 12.61
N PRO A 61 3.81 25.37 12.70
CA PRO A 61 3.30 24.00 12.71
C PRO A 61 3.59 23.27 11.40
N ARG A 62 3.45 23.96 10.26
CA ARG A 62 3.74 23.41 8.93
C ARG A 62 5.20 22.98 8.81
N SER A 63 6.14 23.87 9.14
CA SER A 63 7.58 23.59 9.07
C SER A 63 7.96 22.47 10.03
N HIS A 64 7.39 22.47 11.24
CA HIS A 64 7.59 21.41 12.22
C HIS A 64 7.11 20.05 11.70
N ASN A 65 5.87 19.95 11.23
CA ASN A 65 5.32 18.70 10.73
C ASN A 65 6.11 18.16 9.51
N LEU A 66 6.53 19.03 8.58
CA LEU A 66 7.39 18.65 7.47
C LEU A 66 8.77 18.18 7.95
N ALA A 67 9.39 18.90 8.89
CA ALA A 67 10.67 18.50 9.46
C ALA A 67 10.58 17.14 10.19
N LEU A 68 9.48 16.85 10.89
CA LEU A 68 9.28 15.53 11.51
C LEU A 68 9.06 14.43 10.48
N MET A 69 8.39 14.73 9.37
CA MET A 69 8.23 13.79 8.26
C MET A 69 9.59 13.42 7.65
N ASP A 70 10.43 14.41 7.37
CA ASP A 70 11.79 14.22 6.86
C ASP A 70 12.71 13.53 7.88
N LEU A 71 12.63 13.93 9.15
CA LEU A 71 13.38 13.29 10.22
C LEU A 71 13.03 11.80 10.32
N GLY A 72 11.74 11.47 10.26
CA GLY A 72 11.28 10.09 10.28
C GLY A 72 11.77 9.31 9.06
N SER A 73 11.76 9.91 7.87
CA SER A 73 12.13 9.21 6.63
C SER A 73 13.64 9.03 6.45
N LEU A 74 14.46 9.97 6.92
CA LEU A 74 15.91 10.01 6.65
C LEU A 74 16.79 9.55 7.82
N ILE A 75 16.37 9.77 9.07
CA ILE A 75 17.24 9.63 10.24
C ILE A 75 16.65 8.65 11.27
N CYS A 76 15.42 8.91 11.72
CA CYS A 76 14.73 8.07 12.68
C CYS A 76 14.11 6.87 11.95
N LEU A 77 14.95 6.02 11.34
CA LEU A 77 14.57 4.91 10.46
C LEU A 77 13.88 3.76 11.21
N PRO A 78 13.03 2.93 10.55
CA PRO A 78 12.36 1.81 11.21
C PRO A 78 13.31 0.82 11.89
N LYS A 79 14.46 0.54 11.27
CA LYS A 79 15.55 -0.28 11.81
C LYS A 79 16.85 0.52 11.75
N ASN A 80 17.75 0.28 12.69
CA ASN A 80 19.05 0.96 12.77
C ASN A 80 18.94 2.50 12.59
N PRO A 81 18.15 3.20 13.44
CA PRO A 81 18.03 4.66 13.33
C PRO A 81 19.38 5.34 13.56
N LYS A 82 19.62 6.43 12.83
CA LYS A 82 20.83 7.24 12.90
C LYS A 82 20.77 8.20 14.09
N CYS A 83 20.69 7.67 15.31
CA CYS A 83 20.47 8.47 16.51
C CYS A 83 21.55 9.55 16.72
N GLU A 84 22.81 9.26 16.38
CA GLU A 84 23.92 10.22 16.50
C GLU A 84 23.78 11.44 15.57
N GLU A 85 23.05 11.30 14.45
CA GLU A 85 22.76 12.38 13.50
C GLU A 85 21.42 13.08 13.83
N CYS A 86 20.68 12.60 14.83
CA CYS A 86 19.33 13.07 15.11
C CYS A 86 19.35 14.41 15.87
N PRO A 87 18.70 15.47 15.36
CA PRO A 87 18.61 16.75 16.07
C PRO A 87 17.82 16.68 17.39
N LEU A 88 17.08 15.58 17.62
CA LEU A 88 16.34 15.32 18.85
C LEU A 88 17.05 14.34 19.80
N GLU A 89 18.29 13.92 19.49
CA GLU A 89 19.02 12.90 20.25
C GLU A 89 19.06 13.20 21.76
N SER A 90 19.37 14.44 22.12
CA SER A 90 19.57 14.83 23.52
C SER A 90 18.29 14.74 24.37
N SER A 91 17.13 14.83 23.72
CA SER A 91 15.81 14.85 24.36
C SER A 91 14.97 13.59 24.07
N CYS A 92 15.48 12.66 23.26
CA CYS A 92 14.76 11.45 22.89
C CYS A 92 14.88 10.37 23.97
N LEU A 93 13.77 10.10 24.68
CA LEU A 93 13.74 9.13 25.78
C LEU A 93 13.99 7.69 25.31
N GLY A 94 13.58 7.35 24.09
CA GLY A 94 13.69 6.02 23.52
C GLY A 94 14.94 5.74 22.70
N LYS A 95 15.96 6.62 22.71
CA LYS A 95 17.14 6.46 21.82
C LYS A 95 17.96 5.20 22.07
N ALA A 96 18.05 4.76 23.33
CA ALA A 96 18.84 3.60 23.74
C ALA A 96 18.23 2.27 23.26
N GLU A 97 16.90 2.23 23.12
CA GLU A 97 16.15 1.02 22.75
C GLU A 97 15.14 1.31 21.62
N ALA A 98 15.53 2.10 20.63
CA ALA A 98 14.61 2.71 19.65
C ALA A 98 13.68 1.72 18.94
N GLU A 99 14.11 0.48 18.72
CA GLU A 99 13.31 -0.53 18.01
C GLU A 99 12.15 -1.08 18.84
N ILE A 100 12.21 -1.07 20.18
CA ILE A 100 11.14 -1.63 21.04
C ILE A 100 9.82 -0.85 20.87
N TYR A 101 9.92 0.45 20.62
CA TYR A 101 8.76 1.34 20.46
C TYR A 101 8.06 1.21 19.11
N THR A 102 8.64 0.46 18.17
CA THR A 102 8.13 0.31 16.80
C THR A 102 7.87 -1.13 16.38
N GLN A 103 7.90 -2.07 17.34
CA GLN A 103 7.66 -3.47 17.02
C GLN A 103 6.26 -3.66 16.44
N THR A 104 6.21 -4.19 15.23
CA THR A 104 4.96 -4.59 14.58
C THR A 104 4.82 -6.10 14.67
N LYS A 105 3.59 -6.58 14.89
CA LYS A 105 3.28 -8.00 14.76
C LYS A 105 3.65 -8.48 13.36
N LYS A 106 4.26 -9.66 13.26
CA LYS A 106 4.52 -10.30 11.97
C LYS A 106 3.19 -10.49 11.24
N THR A 107 3.11 -10.01 10.00
CA THR A 107 1.96 -10.27 9.13
C THR A 107 1.89 -11.76 8.84
N VAL A 108 0.73 -12.36 9.10
CA VAL A 108 0.43 -13.73 8.69
C VAL A 108 -0.21 -13.66 7.31
N TYR A 109 0.33 -14.43 6.37
CA TYR A 109 -0.16 -14.47 4.99
C TYR A 109 -1.04 -15.70 4.77
N GLU A 110 -2.09 -15.53 3.98
CA GLU A 110 -2.91 -16.63 3.46
C GLU A 110 -2.39 -16.98 2.05
N ASN A 111 -2.01 -18.26 1.85
CA ASN A 111 -1.59 -18.75 0.55
C ASN A 111 -2.84 -19.17 -0.25
N MET A 112 -2.95 -18.73 -1.50
CA MET A 112 -4.05 -19.10 -2.39
C MET A 112 -3.53 -19.35 -3.81
N GLU A 113 -4.21 -20.24 -4.54
CA GLU A 113 -4.03 -20.38 -5.98
C GLU A 113 -5.16 -19.67 -6.72
N LEU A 114 -4.83 -19.01 -7.83
CA LEU A 114 -5.80 -18.42 -8.74
C LEU A 114 -5.60 -19.00 -10.12
N PHE A 115 -6.68 -19.43 -10.75
CA PHE A 115 -6.70 -19.99 -12.10
C PHE A 115 -7.42 -19.00 -13.00
N LEU A 116 -6.72 -18.48 -14.01
CA LEU A 116 -7.21 -17.40 -14.86
C LEU A 116 -7.16 -17.81 -16.32
N GLY A 117 -8.26 -17.53 -17.04
CA GLY A 117 -8.40 -17.80 -18.46
C GLY A 117 -7.86 -16.67 -19.31
N VAL A 118 -7.19 -17.02 -20.39
CA VAL A 118 -6.66 -16.13 -21.42
C VAL A 118 -7.36 -16.48 -22.72
N CYS A 119 -8.20 -15.57 -23.23
CA CYS A 119 -8.80 -15.70 -24.55
C CYS A 119 -8.31 -14.55 -25.44
N ILE A 120 -7.64 -14.89 -26.53
CA ILE A 120 -7.13 -13.92 -27.50
C ILE A 120 -7.78 -14.16 -28.86
N LYS A 121 -8.35 -13.12 -29.45
CA LYS A 121 -8.93 -13.11 -30.81
C LYS A 121 -8.57 -11.80 -31.50
N ASP A 122 -8.11 -11.86 -32.75
CA ASP A 122 -7.75 -10.68 -33.55
C ASP A 122 -6.85 -9.67 -32.83
N ASN A 123 -5.82 -10.17 -32.14
CA ASN A 123 -4.89 -9.39 -31.32
C ASN A 123 -5.54 -8.56 -30.18
N LYS A 124 -6.74 -8.97 -29.76
CA LYS A 124 -7.45 -8.47 -28.58
C LYS A 124 -7.57 -9.57 -27.54
N ILE A 125 -7.46 -9.18 -26.28
CA ILE A 125 -7.68 -10.05 -25.12
C ILE A 125 -9.03 -9.74 -24.48
N ALA A 126 -9.76 -10.78 -24.09
CA ALA A 126 -11.00 -10.63 -23.35
C ALA A 126 -10.72 -10.42 -21.85
N LEU A 127 -11.29 -9.35 -21.30
CA LEU A 127 -11.23 -9.01 -19.88
C LEU A 127 -12.63 -8.72 -19.35
N LYS A 128 -12.89 -9.08 -18.09
CA LYS A 128 -14.15 -8.77 -17.41
C LYS A 128 -13.98 -7.63 -16.42
N THR A 129 -15.04 -6.89 -16.17
CA THR A 129 -15.06 -5.90 -15.09
C THR A 129 -15.22 -6.63 -13.76
N SER A 130 -14.29 -6.43 -12.82
CA SER A 130 -14.36 -7.05 -11.50
C SER A 130 -15.49 -6.43 -10.67
N THR A 131 -16.40 -7.29 -10.22
CA THR A 131 -17.46 -6.95 -9.26
C THR A 131 -17.04 -7.19 -7.81
N GLN A 132 -15.86 -7.79 -7.61
CA GLN A 132 -15.31 -8.10 -6.30
C GLN A 132 -14.80 -6.84 -5.61
N LYS A 133 -14.75 -6.85 -4.28
CA LYS A 133 -14.16 -5.75 -3.50
C LYS A 133 -12.70 -5.47 -3.93
N MET A 134 -11.97 -6.53 -4.28
CA MET A 134 -10.63 -6.42 -4.84
C MET A 134 -10.72 -6.06 -6.32
N TYR A 135 -10.00 -5.01 -6.70
CA TYR A 135 -10.00 -4.47 -8.06
C TYR A 135 -11.39 -4.08 -8.57
N LYS A 136 -12.30 -3.69 -7.66
CA LYS A 136 -13.65 -3.27 -8.03
C LYS A 136 -13.61 -2.28 -9.18
N ASP A 137 -14.43 -2.52 -10.19
CA ASP A 137 -14.59 -1.70 -11.40
C ASP A 137 -13.35 -1.68 -12.33
N MET A 138 -12.31 -2.48 -12.06
CA MET A 138 -11.16 -2.68 -12.96
C MET A 138 -11.37 -3.87 -13.89
N LEU A 139 -10.66 -3.85 -15.02
CA LEU A 139 -10.62 -4.97 -15.96
C LEU A 139 -9.64 -6.05 -15.48
N VAL A 140 -10.12 -7.29 -15.39
CA VAL A 140 -9.37 -8.47 -14.93
C VAL A 140 -9.53 -9.64 -15.89
N LEU A 141 -8.62 -10.61 -15.81
CA LEU A 141 -8.80 -11.87 -16.54
C LEU A 141 -9.98 -12.64 -15.92
N PRO A 142 -10.79 -13.35 -16.73
CA PRO A 142 -11.83 -14.23 -16.19
C PRO A 142 -11.21 -15.33 -15.34
N SER A 143 -11.85 -15.65 -14.23
CA SER A 143 -11.51 -16.84 -13.43
C SER A 143 -12.00 -18.08 -14.15
N VAL A 144 -11.25 -19.16 -14.06
CA VAL A 144 -11.62 -20.46 -14.64
C VAL A 144 -11.41 -21.55 -13.59
N GLU A 145 -12.01 -22.71 -13.81
CA GLU A 145 -11.58 -23.92 -13.11
C GLU A 145 -10.20 -24.38 -13.64
N PRO A 146 -9.39 -25.07 -12.83
CA PRO A 146 -8.13 -25.63 -13.29
C PRO A 146 -8.36 -26.57 -14.48
N LEU A 147 -7.68 -26.31 -15.60
CA LEU A 147 -7.73 -27.17 -16.78
C LEU A 147 -6.53 -28.12 -16.74
N GLU A 148 -6.71 -29.37 -17.20
CA GLU A 148 -5.63 -30.35 -17.30
C GLU A 148 -4.67 -30.00 -18.44
N ASP A 149 -5.24 -29.57 -19.58
CA ASP A 149 -4.52 -29.08 -20.76
C ASP A 149 -4.56 -27.55 -20.82
N ASP A 150 -3.95 -26.96 -21.86
CA ASP A 150 -3.98 -25.52 -22.14
C ASP A 150 -3.30 -24.61 -21.10
N PHE A 151 -2.44 -25.17 -20.24
CA PHE A 151 -1.61 -24.37 -19.34
C PHE A 151 -0.62 -23.49 -20.12
N ILE A 152 -0.59 -22.20 -19.80
CA ILE A 152 0.30 -21.22 -20.43
C ILE A 152 1.51 -20.94 -19.53
N ALA A 153 1.25 -20.46 -18.31
CA ALA A 153 2.30 -20.00 -17.41
C ALA A 153 1.82 -19.91 -15.96
N SER A 154 2.78 -19.90 -15.04
CA SER A 154 2.55 -19.66 -13.61
C SER A 154 3.43 -18.53 -13.11
N PHE A 155 2.91 -17.72 -12.19
CA PHE A 155 3.69 -16.70 -11.51
C PHE A 155 3.18 -16.40 -10.10
N LYS A 156 4.08 -15.92 -9.24
CA LYS A 156 3.72 -15.47 -7.89
C LYS A 156 3.23 -14.02 -7.90
N HIS A 157 2.22 -13.72 -7.11
CA HIS A 157 1.74 -12.35 -6.82
C HIS A 157 1.47 -12.21 -5.33
N SER A 158 1.48 -10.98 -4.78
CA SER A 158 1.23 -10.79 -3.35
C SER A 158 0.48 -9.50 -3.07
N TYR A 159 -0.45 -9.59 -2.13
CA TYR A 159 -1.09 -8.46 -1.46
C TYR A 159 -0.71 -8.46 0.02
N THR A 160 -1.12 -7.42 0.74
CA THR A 160 -0.86 -7.28 2.19
C THR A 160 -1.26 -8.51 2.99
N LYS A 161 -2.36 -9.17 2.65
CA LYS A 161 -2.87 -10.38 3.33
C LYS A 161 -2.56 -11.69 2.60
N TYR A 162 -2.35 -11.65 1.28
CA TYR A 162 -2.39 -12.84 0.44
C TYR A 162 -1.09 -13.08 -0.30
N ARG A 163 -0.66 -14.34 -0.36
CA ARG A 163 0.38 -14.81 -1.28
C ARG A 163 -0.27 -15.70 -2.31
N LEU A 164 -0.17 -15.29 -3.56
CA LEU A 164 -0.86 -15.92 -4.67
C LEU A 164 0.11 -16.67 -5.55
N VAL A 165 -0.29 -17.86 -5.97
CA VAL A 165 0.25 -18.52 -7.16
C VAL A 165 -0.83 -18.42 -8.23
N VAL A 166 -0.54 -17.68 -9.29
CA VAL A 166 -1.47 -17.46 -10.40
C VAL A 166 -1.07 -18.41 -11.52
N LYS A 167 -2.04 -19.16 -12.04
CA LYS A 167 -1.90 -20.07 -13.18
C LYS A 167 -2.77 -19.54 -14.32
N LEU A 168 -2.18 -19.44 -15.51
CA LEU A 168 -2.83 -18.95 -16.71
C LEU A 168 -3.13 -20.12 -17.64
N TYR A 169 -4.34 -20.12 -18.20
CA TYR A 169 -4.80 -21.15 -19.13
C TYR A 169 -5.35 -20.52 -20.39
N ASN A 170 -5.12 -21.14 -21.54
CA ASN A 170 -5.77 -20.74 -22.78
C ASN A 170 -7.23 -21.20 -22.75
N ILE A 171 -8.15 -20.32 -23.14
CA ILE A 171 -9.57 -20.66 -23.25
C ILE A 171 -10.15 -20.18 -24.58
N SER A 172 -10.95 -21.01 -25.20
CA SER A 172 -11.55 -20.76 -26.52
C SER A 172 -12.87 -19.98 -26.46
N GLN A 173 -13.59 -20.10 -25.33
CA GLN A 173 -14.87 -19.46 -25.07
C GLN A 173 -14.92 -18.86 -23.67
N ILE A 174 -15.68 -17.78 -23.54
CA ILE A 174 -15.94 -17.12 -22.26
C ILE A 174 -17.45 -17.05 -22.10
N SER A 175 -17.95 -17.56 -20.98
CA SER A 175 -19.38 -17.57 -20.63
C SER A 175 -19.84 -16.25 -19.97
N GLU A 176 -18.90 -15.41 -19.57
CA GLU A 176 -19.15 -14.13 -18.90
C GLU A 176 -19.12 -12.95 -19.90
N GLU A 177 -19.75 -11.83 -19.52
CA GLU A 177 -19.65 -10.59 -20.27
C GLU A 177 -18.22 -10.03 -20.21
N VAL A 178 -17.64 -9.76 -21.38
CA VAL A 178 -16.25 -9.31 -21.51
C VAL A 178 -16.09 -8.12 -22.43
N SER A 179 -15.09 -7.30 -22.10
CA SER A 179 -14.55 -6.27 -22.95
C SER A 179 -13.33 -6.80 -23.71
N TRP A 180 -13.30 -6.61 -25.02
CA TRP A 180 -12.18 -6.97 -25.88
C TRP A 180 -11.19 -5.81 -26.00
N ILE A 181 -10.03 -5.94 -25.37
CA ILE A 181 -9.02 -4.89 -25.33
C ILE A 181 -7.85 -5.27 -26.23
N SER A 182 -7.39 -4.36 -27.09
CA SER A 182 -6.18 -4.58 -27.89
C SER A 182 -4.98 -4.85 -26.99
N ILE A 183 -4.24 -5.93 -27.26
CA ILE A 183 -3.07 -6.33 -26.46
C ILE A 183 -2.01 -5.22 -26.46
N ALA A 184 -1.83 -4.53 -27.60
CA ALA A 184 -0.91 -3.41 -27.73
C ALA A 184 -1.25 -2.23 -26.78
N ASN A 185 -2.54 -2.02 -26.50
CA ASN A 185 -3.03 -0.90 -25.68
C ASN A 185 -3.47 -1.32 -24.27
N ALA A 186 -3.36 -2.59 -23.92
CA ALA A 186 -3.87 -3.12 -22.66
C ALA A 186 -3.21 -2.46 -21.42
N GLU A 187 -1.97 -1.98 -21.56
CA GLU A 187 -1.27 -1.27 -20.47
C GLU A 187 -1.87 0.10 -20.12
N ASN A 188 -2.63 0.70 -21.04
CA ASN A 188 -3.34 1.97 -20.84
C ASN A 188 -4.79 1.76 -20.37
N ALA A 189 -5.27 0.52 -20.35
CA ALA A 189 -6.60 0.19 -19.83
C ALA A 189 -6.58 0.16 -18.29
N PRO A 190 -7.73 0.32 -17.61
CA PRO A 190 -7.84 0.24 -16.16
C PRO A 190 -7.73 -1.22 -15.67
N ILE A 191 -6.59 -1.86 -15.94
CA ILE A 191 -6.34 -3.26 -15.58
C ILE A 191 -5.64 -3.37 -14.23
N SER A 192 -5.91 -4.46 -13.52
CA SER A 192 -5.24 -4.74 -12.25
C SER A 192 -3.72 -4.95 -12.42
N SER A 193 -2.93 -4.72 -11.37
CA SER A 193 -1.49 -5.01 -11.38
C SER A 193 -1.19 -6.50 -11.60
N LEU A 194 -2.08 -7.38 -11.14
CA LEU A 194 -2.02 -8.82 -11.41
C LEU A 194 -2.24 -9.11 -12.89
N THR A 195 -3.27 -8.53 -13.51
CA THR A 195 -3.54 -8.65 -14.95
C THR A 195 -2.39 -8.11 -15.79
N LYS A 196 -1.83 -6.95 -15.43
CA LYS A 196 -0.64 -6.41 -16.08
C LYS A 196 0.54 -7.39 -16.05
N LYS A 197 0.76 -8.04 -14.90
CA LYS A 197 1.80 -9.08 -14.76
C LYS A 197 1.51 -10.32 -15.61
N ALA A 198 0.26 -10.74 -15.72
CA ALA A 198 -0.15 -11.84 -16.59
C ALA A 198 0.15 -11.52 -18.07
N LEU A 199 -0.20 -10.32 -18.54
CA LEU A 199 0.07 -9.88 -19.92
C LEU A 199 1.57 -9.90 -20.26
N LEU A 200 2.45 -9.52 -19.33
CA LEU A 200 3.90 -9.62 -19.53
C LEU A 200 4.37 -11.07 -19.71
N LYS A 201 3.73 -12.03 -19.04
CA LYS A 201 4.02 -13.46 -19.23
C LYS A 201 3.55 -13.98 -20.58
N LEU A 202 2.46 -13.45 -21.11
CA LEU A 202 1.99 -13.79 -22.45
C LEU A 202 2.90 -13.24 -23.56
N LYS A 203 3.48 -12.06 -23.38
CA LYS A 203 4.47 -11.48 -24.34
C LYS A 203 5.81 -12.23 -24.38
N SER A 204 6.08 -13.10 -23.41
CA SER A 204 7.35 -13.83 -23.28
C SER A 204 7.32 -15.24 -23.91
N ILE A 205 6.21 -15.57 -24.59
CA ILE A 205 5.90 -16.85 -25.22
C ILE A 205 5.71 -16.58 -26.72
#